data_AF-A0A2D9F5J3-F1
#
_entry.id   AF-A0A2D9F5J3-F1
#
_cell.length_a   1.000
_cell.length_b   1.000
_cell.length_c   1.000
_cell.angle_alpha   90.00
_cell.angle_beta   90.00
_cell.angle_gamma   90.00
#
_symmetry.space_group_name_H-M   'P 1'
#
loop_
_entity.id
_entity.type
_entity.pdbx_description
1 polymer ?
#
loop_
_entity_poly.entity_id
_entity_poly.type
_entity_poly.pdbx_seq_one_letter_code
_entity_poly.pdbx_strand_id
1 'polypeptide(L)'
;MKKYAFPIVAAVMLLASSVLGACSLMDRAASAELGNPCNDDTRVMRASMLTDLLDERYGGRHAGEIAELRDDVARMKAAFDAGADLDAPGKVYKAHFVKLSVKVLASAGISVSIGGFHEAIEKLSQVPDLVAGINIIKSAVQLRCAKDAAPNPTASVKAAS
;
A
#
# COMPACT_ATOMS: atom_id res chain seq x y z
N MET A 1 -37.72 -48.01 -22.35
CA MET A 1 -37.12 -47.29 -23.50
C MET A 1 -36.59 -45.94 -23.01
N LYS A 2 -35.30 -45.64 -23.33
CA LYS A 2 -34.60 -44.33 -23.35
C LYS A 2 -34.77 -43.41 -22.11
N LYS A 3 -33.85 -43.37 -21.14
CA LYS A 3 -32.51 -42.72 -21.13
C LYS A 3 -32.49 -41.35 -21.84
N TYR A 4 -32.77 -40.24 -21.14
CA TYR A 4 -32.21 -38.90 -21.39
C TYR A 4 -32.46 -37.98 -20.18
N ALA A 5 -31.49 -37.86 -19.28
CA ALA A 5 -31.49 -36.80 -18.26
C ALA A 5 -30.07 -36.52 -17.73
N PHE A 6 -29.06 -36.49 -18.61
CA PHE A 6 -27.71 -36.06 -18.23
C PHE A 6 -27.04 -35.38 -19.44
N PRO A 7 -27.29 -34.08 -19.65
CA PRO A 7 -26.21 -33.26 -20.22
C PRO A 7 -26.09 -31.85 -19.63
N ILE A 8 -26.71 -31.55 -18.47
CA ILE A 8 -26.67 -30.16 -17.94
C ILE A 8 -25.51 -29.95 -16.94
N VAL A 9 -25.04 -31.00 -16.28
CA VAL A 9 -24.02 -30.87 -15.23
C VAL A 9 -22.62 -30.59 -15.79
N ALA A 10 -22.34 -30.97 -17.04
CA ALA A 10 -21.00 -30.82 -17.63
C ALA A 10 -20.67 -29.39 -18.10
N ALA A 11 -21.69 -28.58 -18.43
CA ALA A 11 -21.48 -27.23 -18.96
C ALA A 11 -21.13 -26.20 -17.86
N VAL A 12 -21.58 -26.43 -16.61
CA VAL A 12 -21.32 -25.51 -15.49
C VAL A 12 -19.89 -25.67 -14.94
N MET A 13 -19.30 -26.86 -15.01
CA MET A 13 -17.93 -27.10 -14.55
C MET A 13 -16.86 -26.47 -15.44
N LEU A 14 -17.12 -26.25 -16.73
CA LEU A 14 -16.14 -25.65 -17.64
C LEU A 14 -16.05 -24.12 -17.53
N LEU A 15 -17.07 -23.45 -16.99
CA LEU A 15 -17.07 -22.00 -16.75
C LEU A 15 -16.47 -21.61 -15.39
N ALA A 16 -16.35 -22.54 -14.44
CA ALA A 16 -15.72 -22.27 -13.14
C ALA A 16 -14.19 -22.23 -13.23
N SER A 17 -13.59 -22.99 -14.16
CA SER A 17 -12.13 -23.13 -14.28
C SER A 17 -11.43 -21.90 -14.87
N SER A 18 -12.14 -21.04 -15.61
CA SER A 18 -11.58 -19.81 -16.18
C SER A 18 -11.59 -18.62 -15.20
N VAL A 19 -12.33 -18.69 -14.09
CA VAL A 19 -12.32 -17.65 -13.04
C VAL A 19 -11.15 -17.84 -12.07
N LEU A 20 -10.70 -19.09 -11.86
CA LEU A 20 -9.59 -19.39 -10.94
C LEU A 20 -8.21 -18.94 -11.46
N GLY A 21 -8.05 -18.74 -12.77
CA GLY A 21 -6.81 -18.19 -13.36
C GLY A 21 -6.65 -16.67 -13.17
N ALA A 22 -7.74 -15.94 -12.87
CA ALA A 22 -7.70 -14.51 -12.59
C ALA A 22 -7.36 -14.20 -11.12
N CYS A 23 -7.50 -15.18 -10.22
CA CYS A 23 -7.24 -14.98 -8.79
C CYS A 23 -5.75 -14.92 -8.43
N SER A 24 -4.86 -15.59 -9.18
CA SER A 24 -3.42 -15.62 -8.86
C SER A 24 -2.68 -14.32 -9.19
N LEU A 25 -3.21 -13.52 -10.13
CA LEU A 25 -2.74 -12.14 -10.38
C LEU A 25 -3.28 -11.16 -9.33
N MET A 26 -4.50 -11.40 -8.83
CA MET A 26 -5.07 -10.65 -7.70
C MET A 26 -4.27 -10.87 -6.41
N ASP A 27 -3.73 -12.07 -6.15
CA ASP A 27 -2.90 -12.34 -4.97
C ASP A 27 -1.57 -11.56 -4.97
N ARG A 28 -0.91 -11.42 -6.14
CA ARG A 28 0.33 -10.61 -6.25
C ARG A 28 0.08 -9.11 -6.13
N ALA A 29 -1.08 -8.63 -6.58
CA ALA A 29 -1.51 -7.24 -6.38
C ALA A 29 -2.03 -6.97 -4.96
N ALA A 30 -2.66 -7.95 -4.32
CA ALA A 30 -3.18 -7.88 -2.95
C ALA A 30 -2.09 -7.92 -1.87
N SER A 31 -0.90 -8.43 -2.22
CA SER A 31 0.27 -8.51 -1.33
C SER A 31 1.02 -7.17 -1.17
N ALA A 32 0.57 -6.08 -1.81
CA ALA A 32 1.10 -4.74 -1.57
C ALA A 32 0.65 -4.26 -0.18
N GLU A 33 1.44 -4.60 0.83
CA GLU A 33 1.26 -4.08 2.18
C GLU A 33 1.78 -2.64 2.27
N LEU A 34 1.23 -1.86 3.21
CA LEU A 34 1.75 -0.52 3.51
C LEU A 34 3.25 -0.52 3.84
N GLY A 35 3.86 -1.66 4.19
CA GLY A 35 5.31 -1.79 4.38
C GLY A 35 6.12 -1.93 3.08
N ASN A 36 5.55 -2.54 2.03
CA ASN A 36 6.27 -2.97 0.83
C ASN A 36 5.57 -2.51 -0.48
N PRO A 37 5.84 -1.27 -0.91
CA PRO A 37 5.25 -0.70 -2.12
C PRO A 37 5.93 -1.27 -3.38
N CYS A 38 5.17 -1.40 -4.46
CA CYS A 38 5.60 -2.02 -5.72
C CYS A 38 6.64 -1.20 -6.52
N ASN A 39 6.72 0.11 -6.32
CA ASN A 39 7.66 1.00 -7.01
C ASN A 39 7.92 2.29 -6.23
N ASP A 40 8.89 3.07 -6.71
CA ASP A 40 9.36 4.30 -6.06
C ASP A 40 8.31 5.43 -6.03
N ASP A 41 7.50 5.56 -7.07
CA ASP A 41 6.37 6.51 -7.09
C ASP A 41 5.37 6.18 -5.95
N THR A 42 5.04 4.90 -5.80
CA THR A 42 4.17 4.42 -4.71
C THR A 42 4.83 4.60 -3.34
N ARG A 43 6.16 4.47 -3.22
CA ARG A 43 6.90 4.80 -1.98
C ARG A 43 6.69 6.25 -1.57
N VAL A 44 6.86 7.19 -2.50
CA VAL A 44 6.72 8.63 -2.27
C VAL A 44 5.27 8.98 -1.93
N MET A 45 4.31 8.50 -2.73
CA MET A 45 2.88 8.72 -2.50
C MET A 45 2.46 8.26 -1.10
N ARG A 46 2.83 7.03 -0.70
CA ARG A 46 2.51 6.49 0.63
C ARG A 46 3.12 7.35 1.75
N ALA A 47 4.39 7.76 1.59
CA ALA A 47 5.07 8.58 2.58
C ALA A 47 4.38 9.95 2.76
N SER A 48 3.96 10.58 1.65
CA SER A 48 3.17 11.81 1.68
C SER A 48 1.85 11.61 2.43
N MET A 49 1.04 10.62 2.03
CA MET A 49 -0.28 10.42 2.63
C MET A 49 -0.21 10.09 4.13
N LEU A 50 0.79 9.30 4.56
CA LEU A 50 1.00 9.01 5.97
C LEU A 50 1.41 10.27 6.75
N THR A 51 2.25 11.11 6.16
CA THR A 51 2.66 12.38 6.78
C THR A 51 1.48 13.34 6.90
N ASP A 52 0.67 13.46 5.84
CA ASP A 52 -0.52 14.33 5.83
C ASP A 52 -1.57 13.88 6.83
N LEU A 53 -1.81 12.56 6.96
CA LEU A 53 -2.71 12.01 7.96
C LEU A 53 -2.23 12.34 9.39
N LEU A 54 -0.93 12.19 9.66
CA LEU A 54 -0.38 12.52 10.97
C LEU A 54 -0.40 14.02 11.24
N ASP A 55 -0.21 14.88 10.22
CA ASP A 55 -0.34 16.32 10.36
C ASP A 55 -1.78 16.74 10.68
N GLU A 56 -2.77 16.23 9.93
CA GLU A 56 -4.19 16.51 10.15
C GLU A 56 -4.62 16.22 11.60
N ARG A 57 -4.10 15.14 12.17
CA ARG A 57 -4.52 14.64 13.50
C ARG A 57 -3.62 15.08 14.65
N TYR A 58 -2.34 15.33 14.39
CA TYR A 58 -1.34 15.55 15.43
C TYR A 58 -0.38 16.73 15.15
N GLY A 59 -0.52 17.43 14.03
CA GLY A 59 0.35 18.53 13.61
C GLY A 59 0.51 19.62 14.66
N GLY A 60 -0.58 19.98 15.37
CA GLY A 60 -0.51 20.97 16.45
C GLY A 60 0.37 20.57 17.63
N ARG A 61 0.54 19.27 17.90
CA ARG A 61 1.34 18.73 19.02
C ARG A 61 2.75 18.31 18.61
N HIS A 62 2.95 17.99 17.33
CA HIS A 62 4.18 17.43 16.78
C HIS A 62 4.64 18.19 15.53
N ALA A 63 4.45 19.51 15.51
CA ALA A 63 4.71 20.35 14.33
C ALA A 63 6.15 20.21 13.82
N GLY A 64 7.13 20.11 14.74
CA GLY A 64 8.54 19.94 14.38
C GLY A 64 8.80 18.61 13.69
N GLU A 65 8.34 17.51 14.26
CA GLU A 65 8.50 16.17 13.67
C GLU A 65 7.73 16.01 12.36
N ILE A 66 6.57 16.64 12.23
CA ILE A 66 5.83 16.66 10.97
C ILE A 66 6.57 17.45 9.90
N ALA A 67 7.18 18.59 10.25
CA ALA A 67 8.02 19.34 9.32
C ALA A 67 9.22 18.51 8.85
N GLU A 68 9.89 17.79 9.76
CA GLU A 68 10.97 16.85 9.42
C GLU A 68 10.51 15.77 8.42
N LEU A 69 9.32 15.19 8.63
CA LEU A 69 8.75 14.20 7.71
C LEU A 69 8.41 14.81 6.35
N ARG A 70 7.88 16.03 6.29
CA ARG A 70 7.61 16.73 5.03
C ARG A 70 8.89 16.99 4.24
N ASP A 71 9.95 17.41 4.92
CA ASP A 71 11.26 17.58 4.30
C ASP A 71 11.82 16.27 3.77
N ASP A 72 11.65 15.17 4.50
CA ASP A 72 12.03 13.83 4.04
C ASP A 72 11.23 13.39 2.81
N VAL A 73 9.91 13.60 2.79
CA VAL A 73 9.07 13.32 1.63
C VAL A 73 9.50 14.17 0.43
N ALA A 74 9.82 15.45 0.63
CA ALA A 74 10.33 16.33 -0.42
C ALA A 74 11.67 15.83 -0.98
N ARG A 75 12.59 15.36 -0.13
CA ARG A 75 13.85 14.73 -0.55
C ARG A 75 13.62 13.44 -1.35
N MET A 76 12.71 12.58 -0.90
CA MET A 76 12.33 11.38 -1.65
C MET A 76 11.74 11.75 -3.02
N LYS A 77 10.85 12.75 -3.07
CA LYS A 77 10.26 13.22 -4.34
C LYS A 77 11.32 13.78 -5.28
N ALA A 78 12.25 14.60 -4.79
CA ALA A 78 13.33 15.15 -5.61
C ALA A 78 14.24 14.06 -6.17
N ALA A 79 14.57 13.03 -5.39
CA ALA A 79 15.34 11.88 -5.86
C ALA A 79 14.57 11.10 -6.94
N PHE A 80 13.28 10.85 -6.73
CA PHE A 80 12.42 10.18 -7.72
C PHE A 80 12.32 10.97 -9.03
N ASP A 81 12.07 12.27 -8.96
CA ASP A 81 11.96 13.16 -10.13
C ASP A 81 13.30 13.24 -10.90
N ALA A 82 14.43 13.04 -10.21
CA ALA A 82 15.76 12.94 -10.82
C ALA A 82 16.11 11.54 -11.36
N GLY A 83 15.23 10.54 -11.19
CA GLY A 83 15.51 9.14 -11.53
C GLY A 83 16.57 8.48 -10.65
N ALA A 84 16.83 9.03 -9.46
CA ALA A 84 17.77 8.50 -8.49
C ALA A 84 17.11 7.49 -7.54
N ASP A 85 17.94 6.64 -6.94
CA ASP A 85 17.49 5.65 -5.96
C ASP A 85 16.94 6.30 -4.67
N LEU A 86 15.88 5.70 -4.12
CA LEU A 86 15.17 6.19 -2.94
C LEU A 86 15.60 5.53 -1.63
N ASP A 87 16.62 4.68 -1.59
CA ASP A 87 16.92 3.92 -0.37
C ASP A 87 17.50 4.79 0.74
N ALA A 88 18.41 5.70 0.41
CA ALA A 88 18.96 6.66 1.37
C ALA A 88 17.87 7.61 1.93
N PRO A 89 17.17 8.42 1.12
CA PRO A 89 16.13 9.32 1.65
C PRO A 89 14.96 8.53 2.28
N GLY A 90 14.60 7.38 1.72
CA GLY A 90 13.56 6.51 2.26
C GLY A 90 13.91 5.91 3.63
N LYS A 91 15.19 5.61 3.91
CA LYS A 91 15.64 5.14 5.22
C LYS A 91 15.55 6.23 6.28
N VAL A 92 15.89 7.48 5.92
CA VAL A 92 15.75 8.63 6.81
C VAL A 92 14.28 8.87 7.16
N TYR A 93 13.41 8.94 6.14
CA TYR A 93 11.97 9.05 6.32
C TYR A 93 11.43 7.98 7.28
N LYS A 94 11.77 6.71 7.02
CA LYS A 94 11.32 5.57 7.85
C LYS A 94 11.74 5.73 9.32
N ALA A 95 12.95 6.21 9.58
CA ALA A 95 13.46 6.39 10.94
C ALA A 95 12.71 7.52 11.68
N HIS A 96 12.53 8.68 11.04
CA HIS A 96 11.76 9.78 11.62
C HIS A 96 10.30 9.41 11.81
N PHE A 97 9.72 8.65 10.87
CA PHE A 97 8.35 8.18 10.98
C PHE A 97 8.18 7.28 12.20
N VAL A 98 9.07 6.29 12.40
CA VAL A 98 9.04 5.42 13.58
C VAL A 98 9.13 6.24 14.87
N LYS A 99 10.04 7.23 14.93
CA LYS A 99 10.20 8.11 16.10
C LYS A 99 8.91 8.89 16.41
N LEU A 100 8.26 9.46 15.40
CA LEU A 100 6.98 10.15 15.58
C LEU A 100 5.87 9.18 16.00
N SER A 101 5.78 8.01 15.38
CA SER A 101 4.79 6.99 15.71
C SER A 101 4.84 6.59 17.19
N VAL A 102 6.05 6.41 17.76
CA VAL A 102 6.22 6.15 19.20
C VAL A 102 5.60 7.27 20.04
N LYS A 103 5.82 8.54 19.67
CA LYS A 103 5.26 9.70 20.40
C LYS A 103 3.74 9.78 20.30
N VAL A 104 3.19 9.51 19.11
CA VAL A 104 1.75 9.47 18.87
C VAL A 104 1.10 8.34 19.68
N LEU A 105 1.69 7.15 19.67
CA LEU A 105 1.20 6.00 20.42
C LEU A 105 1.27 6.23 21.93
N ALA A 106 2.37 6.80 22.43
CA ALA A 106 2.49 7.19 23.83
C ALA A 106 1.42 8.21 24.24
N SER A 107 1.11 9.18 23.37
CA SER A 107 0.04 10.17 23.60
C SER A 107 -1.36 9.56 23.61
N ALA A 108 -1.55 8.39 22.99
CA ALA A 108 -2.77 7.60 23.03
C ALA A 108 -2.80 6.59 24.19
N GLY A 109 -1.79 6.59 25.09
CA GLY A 109 -1.69 5.65 26.20
C GLY A 109 -1.18 4.26 25.79
N ILE A 110 -0.66 4.10 24.57
CA ILE A 110 -0.16 2.84 24.03
C ILE A 110 1.37 2.85 24.16
N SER A 111 1.87 2.20 25.20
CA SER A 111 3.32 1.99 25.38
C SER A 111 3.78 0.80 24.57
N VAL A 112 4.61 1.03 23.55
CA VAL A 112 5.14 -0.03 22.69
C VAL A 112 6.63 0.18 22.41
N SER A 113 7.35 -0.93 22.29
CA SER A 113 8.62 -0.98 21.56
C SER A 113 8.29 -1.21 20.09
N ILE A 114 8.85 -0.40 19.19
CA ILE A 114 8.64 -0.53 17.75
C ILE A 114 9.98 -0.92 17.10
N GLY A 115 10.03 -2.07 16.46
CA GLY A 115 11.22 -2.60 15.79
C GLY A 115 11.46 -2.00 14.40
N GLY A 116 10.46 -1.36 13.79
CA GLY A 116 10.65 -0.70 12.50
C GLY A 116 9.40 -0.09 11.88
N PHE A 117 9.53 0.37 10.63
CA PHE A 117 8.50 1.13 9.92
C PHE A 117 7.18 0.39 9.73
N HIS A 118 7.23 -0.89 9.37
CA HIS A 118 6.01 -1.69 9.17
C HIS A 118 5.23 -1.86 10.47
N GLU A 119 5.92 -2.23 11.55
CA GLU A 119 5.33 -2.34 12.88
C GLU A 119 4.78 -0.99 13.36
N ALA A 120 5.45 0.13 13.06
CA ALA A 120 4.93 1.45 13.38
C ALA A 120 3.55 1.71 12.76
N ILE A 121 3.37 1.37 11.49
CA ILE A 121 2.07 1.50 10.79
C ILE A 121 1.03 0.58 11.43
N GLU A 122 1.39 -0.67 11.70
CA GLU A 122 0.50 -1.64 12.33
C GLU A 122 0.02 -1.14 13.70
N LYS A 123 0.92 -0.64 14.55
CA LYS A 123 0.55 -0.08 15.86
C LYS A 123 -0.28 1.19 15.73
N LEU A 124 0.06 2.09 14.80
CA LEU A 124 -0.76 3.28 14.53
C LEU A 124 -2.18 2.91 14.08
N SER A 125 -2.37 1.78 13.40
CA SER A 125 -3.71 1.29 13.01
C SER A 125 -4.55 0.81 14.20
N GLN A 126 -4.00 0.80 15.42
CA GLN A 126 -4.72 0.52 16.66
C GLN A 126 -5.24 1.79 17.33
N VAL A 127 -4.80 2.98 16.87
CA VAL A 127 -5.28 4.27 17.37
C VAL A 127 -6.61 4.60 16.68
N PRO A 128 -7.74 4.72 17.42
CA PRO A 128 -9.07 4.87 16.82
C PRO A 128 -9.17 5.98 15.77
N ASP A 129 -8.56 7.13 16.04
CA ASP A 129 -8.61 8.31 15.16
C ASP A 129 -7.78 8.16 13.88
N LEU A 130 -6.92 7.14 13.78
CA LEU A 130 -6.06 6.88 12.62
C LEU A 130 -6.52 5.69 11.77
N VAL A 131 -7.36 4.80 12.30
CA VAL A 131 -7.79 3.56 11.62
C VAL A 131 -8.32 3.83 10.21
N ALA A 132 -9.28 4.75 10.10
CA ALA A 132 -9.93 5.07 8.83
C ALA A 132 -8.93 5.63 7.81
N GLY A 133 -8.08 6.57 8.24
CA GLY A 133 -7.05 7.16 7.39
C GLY A 133 -6.04 6.12 6.89
N ILE A 134 -5.54 5.27 7.79
CA ILE A 134 -4.58 4.21 7.42
C ILE A 134 -5.20 3.21 6.44
N ASN A 135 -6.47 2.85 6.61
CA ASN A 135 -7.18 1.97 5.68
C ASN A 135 -7.32 2.61 4.29
N ILE A 136 -7.62 3.91 4.20
CA ILE A 136 -7.67 4.64 2.93
C ILE A 136 -6.31 4.60 2.23
N ILE A 137 -5.22 4.86 2.98
CA ILE A 137 -3.85 4.81 2.42
C ILE A 137 -3.51 3.40 1.95
N LYS A 138 -3.87 2.36 2.72
CA LYS A 138 -3.65 0.96 2.33
C LYS A 138 -4.33 0.65 1.00
N SER A 139 -5.59 1.03 0.86
CA SER A 139 -6.35 0.85 -0.39
C SER A 139 -5.74 1.64 -1.55
N ALA A 140 -5.28 2.87 -1.33
CA ALA A 140 -4.62 3.68 -2.37
C ALA A 140 -3.33 3.01 -2.88
N VAL A 141 -2.50 2.49 -1.97
CA VAL A 141 -1.29 1.73 -2.31
C VAL A 141 -1.63 0.46 -3.09
N GLN A 142 -2.60 -0.33 -2.61
CA GLN A 142 -3.01 -1.55 -3.27
C GLN A 142 -3.55 -1.30 -4.69
N LEU A 143 -4.41 -0.30 -4.86
CA LEU A 143 -4.96 0.07 -6.17
C LEU A 143 -3.86 0.50 -7.15
N ARG A 144 -2.88 1.27 -6.68
CA ARG A 144 -1.77 1.72 -7.51
C ARG A 144 -0.89 0.55 -7.95
N CYS A 145 -0.53 -0.32 -7.01
CA CYS A 145 0.25 -1.51 -7.33
C CYS A 145 -0.48 -2.52 -8.20
N ALA A 146 -1.80 -2.66 -8.05
CA ALA A 146 -2.62 -3.48 -8.92
C ALA A 146 -2.64 -2.95 -10.36
N LYS A 147 -2.72 -1.62 -10.53
CA LYS A 147 -2.70 -0.97 -11.86
C LYS A 147 -1.37 -1.22 -12.59
N ASP A 148 -0.26 -1.18 -11.86
CA ASP A 148 1.07 -1.40 -12.45
C ASP A 148 1.35 -2.88 -12.76
N ALA A 149 0.64 -3.80 -12.09
CA ALA A 149 0.71 -5.25 -12.36
C ALA A 149 -0.20 -5.70 -13.53
N ALA A 150 -1.16 -4.88 -13.95
CA ALA A 150 -2.07 -5.24 -15.03
C ALA A 150 -1.33 -5.24 -16.39
N PRO A 151 -1.40 -6.33 -17.19
CA PRO A 151 -0.79 -6.36 -18.50
C PRO A 151 -1.41 -5.30 -19.41
N ASN A 152 -0.57 -4.56 -20.14
CA ASN A 152 -1.00 -3.56 -21.12
C ASN A 152 -1.93 -4.21 -22.16
N PRO A 153 -3.24 -3.88 -22.20
CA PRO A 153 -4.18 -4.55 -23.11
C PRO A 153 -3.89 -4.29 -24.59
N THR A 154 -3.06 -3.29 -24.90
CA THR A 154 -2.62 -2.93 -26.25
C THR A 154 -1.50 -3.80 -26.81
N ALA A 155 -0.78 -4.57 -25.98
CA ALA A 155 0.29 -5.45 -26.46
C ALA A 155 -0.23 -6.76 -27.07
N SER A 156 -1.43 -7.19 -26.69
CA SER A 156 -2.00 -8.49 -27.12
C SER A 156 -2.66 -8.44 -28.51
N VAL A 157 -3.06 -7.26 -28.99
CA VAL A 157 -3.72 -7.13 -30.31
C VAL A 157 -2.74 -7.25 -31.48
N LYS A 158 -1.44 -6.96 -31.27
CA LYS A 158 -0.43 -7.01 -32.33
C LYS A 158 0.18 -8.42 -32.54
N ALA A 159 -0.14 -9.39 -31.69
CA ALA A 159 0.30 -10.78 -31.83
C ALA A 159 -0.73 -11.68 -32.55
N ALA A 160 -1.88 -11.13 -32.95
CA ALA A 160 -2.95 -11.85 -33.62
C ALA A 160 -3.24 -11.32 -35.04
N SER A 161 -2.30 -10.58 -35.65
CA SER A 161 -2.38 -10.09 -37.04
C SER A 161 -1.18 -10.57 -37.85
#